data_AF-A0A397CM11-F1
#
_entry.id   AF-A0A397CM11-F1
#
_cell.length_a   1.000
_cell.length_b   1.000
_cell.length_c   1.000
_cell.angle_alpha   90.00
_cell.angle_beta   90.00
_cell.angle_gamma   90.00
#
_symmetry.space_group_name_H-M   'P 1'
#
loop_
_entity.id
_entity.type
_entity.pdbx_description
1 polymer ?
#
loop_
_entity_poly.entity_id
_entity_poly.type
_entity_poly.pdbx_seq_one_letter_code
_entity_poly.pdbx_strand_id
1 'polypeptide(L)'
;MGTRAKAALLRSALCLTTGMYEVTILLTLMPPLAKPRPSPTLFMFPGLTSAPFHNPRDFDWTRALEANVDTIRTEYLALKAHQKTSDYDVQGGQEHSLHQGQWDWFSYVTKGKKPNGASFEEHCPTTAALLSSIPGFMTSVPFAYAFFSSLQPGSSIKAHSAPCNIRLRCHFPLFVPPGCGIRVADQTRSWKEGECLILD
;
A
#
# COMPACT_ATOMS: atom_id res chain seq x y z
N MET A 1 -13.76 -0.95 -29.42
CA MET A 1 -13.70 -1.85 -28.24
C MET A 1 -12.85 -1.15 -27.18
N GLY A 2 -13.48 -0.38 -26.30
CA GLY A 2 -12.77 0.40 -25.27
C GLY A 2 -12.48 -0.46 -24.04
N THR A 3 -11.20 -0.55 -23.68
CA THR A 3 -10.71 -1.19 -22.46
C THR A 3 -11.41 -0.54 -21.27
N ARG A 4 -12.34 -1.26 -20.63
CA ARG A 4 -13.02 -0.77 -19.42
C ARG A 4 -11.97 -0.47 -18.36
N ALA A 5 -11.97 0.77 -17.90
CA ALA A 5 -10.88 1.39 -17.15
C ALA A 5 -10.63 0.66 -15.80
N LYS A 6 -9.38 0.32 -15.48
CA LYS A 6 -9.03 -0.41 -14.25
C LYS A 6 -8.10 0.46 -13.42
N ALA A 7 -8.38 0.63 -12.13
CA ALA A 7 -7.42 1.27 -11.23
C ALA A 7 -6.43 0.20 -10.76
N ALA A 8 -5.17 0.24 -11.17
CA ALA A 8 -4.12 -0.66 -10.69
C ALA A 8 -3.10 0.12 -9.84
N LEU A 9 -2.86 -0.36 -8.62
CA LEU A 9 -1.98 0.26 -7.63
C LEU A 9 -0.94 -0.78 -7.18
N LEU A 10 0.33 -0.44 -7.16
CA LEU A 10 1.27 -1.15 -6.32
C LEU A 10 1.05 -0.69 -4.87
N ARG A 11 0.65 -1.61 -3.99
CA ARG A 11 0.47 -1.34 -2.56
C ARG A 11 1.63 -1.96 -1.80
N SER A 12 2.25 -1.20 -0.89
CA SER A 12 3.32 -1.72 -0.02
C SER A 12 3.12 -1.26 1.44
N ALA A 13 3.55 -2.09 2.38
CA ALA A 13 3.58 -1.79 3.81
C ALA A 13 5.03 -1.47 4.25
N LEU A 14 5.21 -0.31 4.88
CA LEU A 14 6.49 0.18 5.40
C LEU A 14 6.51 0.10 6.93
N CYS A 15 7.57 -0.43 7.54
CA CYS A 15 7.78 -0.32 8.99
C CYS A 15 8.28 1.09 9.35
N LEU A 16 7.68 1.72 10.35
CA LEU A 16 8.08 3.06 10.81
C LEU A 16 9.42 3.09 11.58
N THR A 17 10.04 1.94 11.84
CA THR A 17 11.12 1.82 12.85
C THR A 17 12.55 1.85 12.28
N THR A 18 12.79 2.26 11.03
CA THR A 18 14.16 2.26 10.46
C THR A 18 14.99 3.53 10.70
N GLY A 19 14.58 4.38 11.64
CA GLY A 19 15.42 5.46 12.15
C GLY A 19 15.75 5.23 13.63
N MET A 20 16.96 4.77 13.92
CA MET A 20 17.56 5.02 15.24
C MET A 20 17.73 6.54 15.37
N TYR A 21 16.76 7.20 15.99
CA TYR A 21 16.98 8.48 16.63
C TYR A 21 16.86 8.24 18.12
N GLU A 22 17.93 8.56 18.83
CA GLU A 22 18.04 8.47 20.28
C GLU A 22 16.78 8.99 20.95
N VAL A 23 16.27 8.20 21.89
CA VAL A 23 15.27 8.63 22.87
C VAL A 23 15.94 9.70 23.74
N THR A 24 15.87 10.96 23.30
CA THR A 24 16.08 12.11 24.17
C THR A 24 14.71 12.70 24.50
N ILE A 25 14.30 12.47 25.75
CA ILE A 25 13.16 13.12 26.38
C ILE A 25 13.43 14.62 26.40
N LEU A 26 12.67 15.40 25.64
CA LEU A 26 12.48 16.83 25.93
C LEU A 26 10.99 17.16 25.89
N LEU A 27 10.42 17.31 27.10
CA LEU A 27 9.13 17.93 27.36
C LEU A 27 9.12 19.36 26.85
N THR A 28 8.55 19.64 25.67
CA THR A 28 8.04 20.97 25.35
C THR A 28 7.02 20.94 24.20
N LEU A 29 5.83 21.49 24.49
CA LEU A 29 4.78 21.95 23.58
C LEU A 29 4.19 20.90 22.61
N MET A 30 3.18 20.18 23.11
CA MET A 30 2.29 19.37 22.28
C MET A 30 1.63 20.26 21.20
N PRO A 31 1.83 19.97 19.89
CA PRO A 31 0.99 20.53 18.84
C PRO A 31 -0.46 20.05 19.04
N PRO A 32 -1.46 20.73 18.44
CA PRO A 32 -2.87 20.47 18.72
C PRO A 32 -3.19 18.99 18.60
N LEU A 33 -3.87 18.46 19.62
CA LEU A 33 -4.34 17.07 19.73
C LEU A 33 -4.85 16.62 18.36
N ALA A 34 -4.10 15.72 17.72
CA ALA A 34 -4.55 15.09 16.49
C ALA A 34 -5.94 14.50 16.78
N LYS A 35 -6.94 14.87 15.96
CA LYS A 35 -8.31 14.36 16.08
C LYS A 35 -8.26 12.84 16.29
N PRO A 36 -9.06 12.27 17.21
CA PRO A 36 -9.06 10.84 17.47
C PRO A 36 -9.35 10.11 16.16
N ARG A 37 -8.32 9.50 15.60
CA ARG A 37 -8.46 8.57 14.47
C ARG A 37 -9.18 7.33 14.96
N PRO A 38 -9.88 6.61 14.07
CA PRO A 38 -10.35 5.28 14.45
C PRO A 38 -9.16 4.47 14.98
N SER A 39 -9.30 3.98 16.20
CA SER A 39 -8.26 3.18 16.86
C SER A 39 -7.98 1.97 15.96
N PRO A 40 -6.70 1.58 15.77
CA PRO A 40 -6.39 0.36 15.08
C PRO A 40 -7.19 -0.80 15.68
N THR A 41 -7.62 -1.75 14.84
CA THR A 41 -8.56 -2.79 15.27
C THR A 41 -7.96 -3.82 16.22
N LEU A 42 -6.62 -3.89 16.33
CA LEU A 42 -5.92 -4.85 17.19
C LEU A 42 -5.07 -4.16 18.27
N PHE A 43 -4.11 -3.31 17.91
CA PHE A 43 -3.28 -2.61 18.91
C PHE A 43 -2.72 -1.28 18.40
N MET A 44 -2.40 -0.40 19.34
CA MET A 44 -1.73 0.87 19.09
C MET A 44 -0.39 0.90 19.84
N PHE A 45 0.67 1.33 19.14
CA PHE A 45 1.94 1.69 19.77
C PHE A 45 1.97 3.21 20.02
N PRO A 46 1.99 3.68 21.28
CA PRO A 46 1.93 5.10 21.60
C PRO A 46 3.22 5.83 21.20
N GLY A 47 3.11 7.14 20.92
CA GLY A 47 4.26 8.01 20.63
C GLY A 47 4.71 8.04 19.16
N LEU A 48 4.10 7.26 18.27
CA LEU A 48 4.37 7.35 16.83
C LEU A 48 3.74 8.60 16.22
N THR A 49 4.52 9.31 15.41
CA THR A 49 3.99 10.36 14.53
C THR A 49 2.96 9.76 13.60
N SER A 50 1.85 10.45 13.44
CA SER A 50 0.70 9.88 12.78
C SER A 50 -0.02 11.03 12.07
N ALA A 51 -0.27 10.91 10.77
CA ALA A 51 -1.09 11.83 9.98
C ALA A 51 -1.89 11.05 8.91
N PRO A 52 -3.07 11.51 8.45
CA PRO A 52 -3.83 10.79 7.42
C PRO A 52 -3.02 10.53 6.14
N PHE A 53 -2.18 11.49 5.78
CA PHE A 53 -1.24 11.39 4.67
C PHE A 53 0.12 11.93 5.10
N HIS A 54 1.19 11.29 4.63
CA HIS A 54 2.56 11.73 4.80
C HIS A 54 3.12 12.25 3.48
N ASN A 55 4.09 13.17 3.53
CA ASN A 55 4.73 13.69 2.33
C ASN A 55 5.64 12.61 1.71
N PRO A 56 5.40 12.16 0.45
CA PRO A 56 6.24 11.15 -0.18
C PRO A 56 7.72 11.55 -0.28
N ARG A 57 8.02 12.85 -0.35
CA ARG A 57 9.39 13.37 -0.43
C ARG A 57 10.20 13.15 0.84
N ASP A 58 9.56 12.84 1.97
CA ASP A 58 10.23 12.46 3.22
C ASP A 58 10.79 11.02 3.15
N PHE A 59 10.47 10.28 2.08
CA PHE A 59 10.85 8.89 1.87
C PHE A 59 11.66 8.76 0.56
N ASP A 60 12.98 8.68 0.65
CA ASP A 60 13.86 8.70 -0.54
C ASP A 60 13.58 7.59 -1.55
N TRP A 61 13.14 6.42 -1.10
CA TRP A 61 12.80 5.28 -1.96
C TRP A 61 11.60 5.55 -2.89
N THR A 62 10.75 6.53 -2.59
CA THR A 62 9.62 6.89 -3.46
C THR A 62 10.10 7.34 -4.83
N ARG A 63 11.20 8.12 -4.90
CA ARG A 63 11.78 8.58 -6.16
C ARG A 63 12.19 7.44 -7.08
N ALA A 64 12.66 6.33 -6.50
CA ALA A 64 13.04 5.14 -7.28
C ALA A 64 11.82 4.46 -7.92
N LEU A 65 10.67 4.41 -7.23
CA LEU A 65 9.42 3.92 -7.82
C LEU A 65 8.94 4.86 -8.93
N GLU A 66 8.89 6.17 -8.66
CA GLU A 66 8.44 7.19 -9.61
C GLU A 66 9.28 7.17 -10.90
N ALA A 67 10.61 7.02 -10.78
CA ALA A 67 11.52 6.93 -11.92
C ALA A 67 11.38 5.63 -12.75
N ASN A 68 10.72 4.60 -12.21
CA ASN A 68 10.57 3.28 -12.86
C ASN A 68 9.11 2.96 -13.22
N VAL A 69 8.23 3.97 -13.29
CA VAL A 69 6.79 3.79 -13.53
C VAL A 69 6.48 2.91 -14.75
N ASP A 70 7.16 3.13 -15.88
CA ASP A 70 6.88 2.41 -17.12
C ASP A 70 7.38 0.96 -17.09
N THR A 71 8.51 0.73 -16.41
CA THR A 71 9.00 -0.63 -16.15
C THR A 71 8.02 -1.39 -15.27
N ILE A 72 7.57 -0.79 -14.16
CA ILE A 72 6.61 -1.42 -13.23
C ILE A 72 5.27 -1.70 -13.93
N ARG A 73 4.80 -0.80 -14.80
CA ARG A 73 3.61 -1.02 -15.64
C ARG A 73 3.77 -2.23 -16.55
N THR A 74 4.91 -2.32 -17.22
CA THR A 74 5.22 -3.41 -18.15
C THR A 74 5.25 -4.75 -17.42
N GLU A 75 5.95 -4.81 -16.28
CA GLU A 75 6.02 -5.99 -15.42
C GLU A 75 4.65 -6.40 -14.89
N TYR A 76 3.81 -5.44 -14.45
CA TYR A 76 2.42 -5.72 -14.04
C TYR A 76 1.60 -6.34 -15.18
N LEU A 77 1.67 -5.78 -16.40
CA LEU A 77 0.93 -6.30 -17.55
C LEU A 77 1.40 -7.71 -17.94
N ALA A 78 2.72 -7.96 -17.89
CA ALA A 78 3.30 -9.28 -18.14
C ALA A 78 2.84 -10.31 -17.10
N LEU A 79 2.93 -9.97 -15.81
CA LEU A 79 2.46 -10.83 -14.72
C LEU A 79 0.97 -11.15 -14.86
N LYS A 80 0.14 -10.15 -15.17
CA LYS A 80 -1.30 -10.33 -15.36
C LYS A 80 -1.65 -11.19 -16.58
N ALA A 81 -0.84 -11.14 -17.64
CA ALA A 81 -1.03 -11.99 -18.80
C ALA A 81 -0.72 -13.47 -18.49
N HIS A 82 0.27 -13.71 -17.63
CA HIS A 82 0.67 -15.04 -17.18
C HIS A 82 -0.27 -15.59 -16.09
N GLN A 83 -0.44 -14.84 -15.00
CA GLN A 83 -1.31 -15.16 -13.87
C GLN A 83 -2.70 -14.54 -14.09
N LYS A 84 -3.60 -15.30 -14.70
CA LYS A 84 -4.97 -14.81 -15.00
C LYS A 84 -5.86 -14.70 -13.76
N THR A 85 -5.59 -15.52 -12.74
CA THR A 85 -6.40 -15.59 -11.52
C THR A 85 -5.78 -14.76 -10.42
N SER A 86 -6.60 -13.90 -9.81
CA SER A 86 -6.20 -13.19 -8.60
C SER A 86 -5.88 -14.16 -7.47
N ASP A 87 -4.87 -13.82 -6.66
CA ASP A 87 -4.56 -14.50 -5.40
C ASP A 87 -5.26 -13.88 -4.18
N TYR A 88 -6.22 -13.00 -4.41
CA TYR A 88 -7.10 -12.48 -3.37
C TYR A 88 -8.07 -13.59 -2.94
N ASP A 89 -7.82 -14.17 -1.76
CA ASP A 89 -8.65 -15.22 -1.19
C ASP A 89 -10.00 -14.66 -0.75
N VAL A 90 -11.06 -14.85 -1.55
CA VAL A 90 -12.44 -14.39 -1.26
C VAL A 90 -13.12 -15.17 -0.13
N GLN A 91 -12.55 -16.28 0.35
CA GLN A 91 -13.17 -17.18 1.34
C GLN A 91 -12.60 -17.00 2.77
N GLY A 92 -11.48 -16.28 2.93
CA GLY A 92 -10.69 -16.25 4.17
C GLY A 92 -11.02 -15.27 5.32
N GLY A 93 -12.17 -14.56 5.37
CA GLY A 93 -12.53 -13.76 6.58
C GLY A 93 -13.44 -12.53 6.39
N GLN A 94 -13.65 -11.77 7.48
CA GLN A 94 -14.54 -10.59 7.52
C GLN A 94 -14.12 -9.44 6.58
N GLU A 95 -12.86 -9.37 6.15
CA GLU A 95 -12.35 -8.37 5.20
C GLU A 95 -13.09 -8.42 3.84
N HIS A 96 -13.71 -9.55 3.48
CA HIS A 96 -14.49 -9.70 2.24
C HIS A 96 -15.79 -8.92 2.25
N SER A 97 -16.33 -8.61 3.43
CA SER A 97 -17.53 -7.78 3.57
C SER A 97 -17.27 -6.30 3.30
N LEU A 98 -16.00 -5.90 3.21
CA LEU A 98 -15.59 -4.51 3.06
C LEU A 98 -15.55 -4.05 1.61
N HIS A 99 -15.36 -4.93 0.63
CA HIS A 99 -15.34 -4.52 -0.77
C HIS A 99 -16.67 -4.83 -1.47
N GLN A 100 -17.01 -4.01 -2.44
CA GLN A 100 -18.06 -4.24 -3.42
C GLN A 100 -17.42 -4.23 -4.80
N GLY A 101 -17.94 -5.04 -5.72
CA GLY A 101 -17.38 -5.20 -7.06
C GLY A 101 -16.21 -6.17 -7.11
N GLN A 102 -15.39 -6.05 -8.15
CA GLN A 102 -14.24 -6.92 -8.40
C GLN A 102 -12.94 -6.25 -7.95
N TRP A 103 -12.13 -7.01 -7.21
CA TRP A 103 -10.86 -6.57 -6.66
C TRP A 103 -9.80 -7.65 -6.84
N ASP A 104 -8.85 -7.42 -7.74
CA ASP A 104 -7.80 -8.38 -8.08
C ASP A 104 -6.49 -8.03 -7.37
N TRP A 105 -5.87 -9.01 -6.73
CA TRP A 105 -4.53 -8.96 -6.17
C TRP A 105 -3.59 -9.87 -6.94
N PHE A 106 -2.33 -9.43 -7.05
CA PHE A 106 -1.16 -10.22 -7.42
C PHE A 106 -0.05 -9.93 -6.40
N SER A 107 0.19 -10.88 -5.49
CA SER A 107 0.92 -10.63 -4.26
C SER A 107 2.39 -10.99 -4.36
N TYR A 108 3.23 -10.09 -3.88
CA TYR A 108 4.65 -10.32 -3.63
C TYR A 108 4.89 -10.76 -2.18
N VAL A 109 4.19 -10.12 -1.24
CA VAL A 109 4.23 -10.43 0.20
C VAL A 109 2.79 -10.44 0.74
N THR A 110 2.42 -11.52 1.43
CA THR A 110 1.13 -11.69 2.09
C THR A 110 1.37 -12.11 3.54
N LYS A 111 0.88 -11.31 4.49
CA LYS A 111 1.07 -11.54 5.94
C LYS A 111 2.55 -11.76 6.31
N GLY A 112 3.44 -10.98 5.68
CA GLY A 112 4.88 -11.08 5.90
C GLY A 112 5.53 -12.34 5.39
N LYS A 113 4.91 -13.04 4.43
CA LYS A 113 5.51 -14.18 3.73
C LYS A 113 5.46 -13.94 2.24
N LYS A 114 6.55 -14.24 1.55
CA LYS A 114 6.53 -14.35 0.09
C LYS A 114 5.82 -15.66 -0.30
N PRO A 115 4.98 -15.68 -1.35
CA PRO A 115 4.44 -16.93 -1.89
C PRO A 115 5.56 -17.92 -2.21
N ASN A 116 5.27 -19.22 -2.10
CA ASN A 116 6.22 -20.25 -2.52
C ASN A 116 6.36 -20.21 -4.05
N GLY A 117 7.59 -20.06 -4.54
CA GLY A 117 7.91 -19.95 -5.97
C GLY A 117 8.31 -18.53 -6.36
N ALA A 118 9.23 -18.40 -7.32
CA ALA A 118 9.79 -17.11 -7.74
C ALA A 118 8.91 -16.37 -8.76
N SER A 119 7.63 -16.76 -8.96
CA SER A 119 6.80 -16.27 -10.08
C SER A 119 6.68 -14.75 -10.14
N PHE A 120 6.50 -14.07 -8.99
CA PHE A 120 6.47 -12.59 -8.97
C PHE A 120 7.83 -12.00 -9.34
N GLU A 121 8.93 -12.54 -8.81
CA GLU A 121 10.29 -12.03 -9.05
C GLU A 121 10.76 -12.32 -10.49
N GLU A 122 10.29 -13.41 -11.09
CA GLU A 122 10.52 -13.79 -12.50
C GLU A 122 9.83 -12.82 -13.48
N HIS A 123 8.59 -12.42 -13.20
CA HIS A 123 7.80 -11.54 -14.07
C HIS A 123 7.95 -10.06 -13.73
N CYS A 124 8.35 -9.75 -12.51
CA CYS A 124 8.50 -8.39 -12.00
C CYS A 124 9.83 -8.17 -11.26
N PRO A 125 10.99 -8.48 -11.90
CA PRO A 125 12.30 -8.42 -11.24
C PRO A 125 12.65 -7.02 -10.75
N THR A 126 12.35 -5.99 -11.53
CA THR A 126 12.64 -4.59 -11.16
C THR A 126 11.74 -4.15 -10.02
N THR A 127 10.45 -4.46 -10.10
CA THR A 127 9.49 -4.14 -9.02
C THR A 127 9.87 -4.84 -7.72
N ALA A 128 10.24 -6.12 -7.77
CA ALA A 128 10.68 -6.87 -6.60
C ALA A 128 11.96 -6.29 -5.97
N ALA A 129 12.93 -5.90 -6.79
CA ALA A 129 14.15 -5.24 -6.33
C ALA A 129 13.86 -3.88 -5.68
N LEU A 130 13.01 -3.06 -6.30
CA LEU A 130 12.58 -1.77 -5.76
C LEU A 130 11.87 -1.93 -4.42
N LEU A 131 10.92 -2.86 -4.30
CA LEU A 131 10.23 -3.15 -3.05
C LEU A 131 11.20 -3.61 -1.96
N SER A 132 12.14 -4.50 -2.30
CA SER A 132 13.14 -5.01 -1.36
C SER A 132 14.14 -3.93 -0.92
N SER A 133 14.32 -2.87 -1.71
CA SER A 133 15.19 -1.74 -1.37
C SER A 133 14.57 -0.75 -0.37
N ILE A 134 13.27 -0.85 -0.10
CA ILE A 134 12.58 0.04 0.83
C ILE A 134 13.12 -0.16 2.25
N PRO A 135 13.65 0.88 2.93
CA PRO A 135 14.14 0.75 4.30
C PRO A 135 13.01 0.30 5.23
N GLY A 136 13.16 -0.86 5.86
CA GLY A 136 12.13 -1.38 6.76
C GLY A 136 10.96 -2.02 6.02
N PHE A 137 11.18 -2.45 4.77
CA PHE A 137 10.25 -3.29 4.04
C PHE A 137 9.91 -4.52 4.88
N MET A 138 8.63 -4.65 5.21
CA MET A 138 8.21 -5.66 6.16
C MET A 138 8.03 -7.01 5.44
N THR A 139 8.87 -8.00 5.73
CA THR A 139 8.79 -9.35 5.12
C THR A 139 8.75 -10.48 6.14
N SER A 140 8.37 -10.20 7.39
CA SER A 140 8.32 -11.23 8.45
C SER A 140 7.30 -10.94 9.55
N VAL A 141 6.31 -10.10 9.25
CA VAL A 141 5.26 -9.71 10.20
C VAL A 141 3.88 -9.96 9.58
N PRO A 142 2.90 -10.46 10.34
CA PRO A 142 1.58 -10.85 9.81
C PRO A 142 0.76 -9.68 9.25
N PHE A 143 1.26 -8.47 9.45
CA PHE A 143 0.70 -7.19 9.04
C PHE A 143 1.27 -6.70 7.70
N ALA A 144 2.26 -7.37 7.13
CA ALA A 144 2.90 -6.88 5.92
C ALA A 144 2.26 -7.41 4.65
N TYR A 145 2.02 -6.50 3.71
CA TYR A 145 1.47 -6.79 2.40
C TYR A 145 2.13 -5.93 1.34
N ALA A 146 2.61 -6.57 0.28
CA ALA A 146 3.10 -5.93 -0.92
C ALA A 146 2.53 -6.64 -2.16
N PHE A 147 1.78 -5.93 -2.99
CA PHE A 147 1.03 -6.54 -4.09
C PHE A 147 0.57 -5.51 -5.12
N PHE A 148 0.32 -5.96 -6.35
CA PHE A 148 -0.47 -5.19 -7.29
C PHE A 148 -1.95 -5.36 -6.98
N SER A 149 -2.68 -4.25 -6.93
CA SER A 149 -4.07 -4.17 -6.51
C SER A 149 -4.89 -3.52 -7.61
N SER A 150 -5.86 -4.24 -8.17
CA SER A 150 -6.69 -3.76 -9.29
C SER A 150 -8.16 -3.69 -8.90
N LEU A 151 -8.75 -2.50 -8.88
CA LEU A 151 -10.19 -2.31 -8.71
C LEU A 151 -10.84 -2.10 -10.08
N GLN A 152 -11.85 -2.93 -10.39
CA GLN A 152 -12.66 -2.76 -11.59
C GLN A 152 -13.66 -1.59 -11.44
N PRO A 153 -14.24 -1.06 -12.54
CA PRO A 153 -15.28 -0.03 -12.47
C PRO A 153 -16.44 -0.44 -11.57
N GLY A 154 -16.94 0.52 -10.79
CA GLY A 154 -18.04 0.29 -9.84
C GLY A 154 -17.62 -0.39 -8.54
N SER A 155 -16.34 -0.76 -8.39
CA SER A 155 -15.84 -1.31 -7.13
C SER A 155 -15.62 -0.21 -6.09
N SER A 156 -15.88 -0.52 -4.83
CA SER A 156 -15.58 0.35 -3.69
C SER A 156 -15.12 -0.46 -2.50
N ILE A 157 -14.38 0.17 -1.58
CA ILE A 157 -13.98 -0.42 -0.32
C ILE A 157 -14.58 0.44 0.79
N LYS A 158 -15.37 -0.17 1.68
CA LYS A 158 -15.99 0.45 2.84
C LYS A 158 -14.93 1.03 3.78
N ALA A 159 -15.34 2.00 4.59
CA ALA A 159 -14.50 2.55 5.63
C ALA A 159 -14.05 1.44 6.60
N HIS A 160 -12.75 1.36 6.85
CA HIS A 160 -12.13 0.39 7.74
C HIS A 160 -10.84 0.98 8.31
N SER A 161 -10.20 0.26 9.23
CA SER A 161 -8.93 0.65 9.83
C SER A 161 -8.00 -0.55 9.88
N ALA A 162 -6.69 -0.28 9.73
CA ALA A 162 -5.68 -1.31 9.84
C ALA A 162 -5.64 -1.88 11.27
N PRO A 163 -5.10 -3.11 11.46
CA PRO A 163 -4.99 -3.71 12.80
C PRO A 163 -4.03 -2.96 13.72
N CYS A 164 -3.03 -2.25 13.19
CA CYS A 164 -2.03 -1.54 13.98
C CYS A 164 -1.49 -0.28 13.29
N ASN A 165 -0.92 0.65 14.07
CA ASN A 165 -0.33 1.92 13.62
C ASN A 165 1.20 1.87 13.42
N ILE A 166 1.81 0.68 13.39
CA ILE A 166 3.27 0.52 13.28
C ILE A 166 3.78 0.58 11.84
N ARG A 167 2.87 0.78 10.88
CA ARG A 167 3.19 0.78 9.45
C ARG A 167 2.48 1.91 8.73
N LEU A 168 3.15 2.43 7.71
CA LEU A 168 2.49 3.24 6.68
C LEU A 168 2.21 2.37 5.45
N ARG A 169 1.23 2.79 4.65
CA ARG A 169 0.92 2.19 3.37
C ARG A 169 1.28 3.15 2.25
N CYS A 170 2.04 2.66 1.28
CA CYS A 170 2.24 3.34 0.02
C CYS A 170 1.28 2.80 -1.03
N HIS A 171 0.57 3.69 -1.70
CA HIS A 171 -0.07 3.43 -2.98
C HIS A 171 0.76 4.09 -4.08
N PHE A 172 1.29 3.30 -5.00
CA PHE A 172 1.95 3.78 -6.21
C PHE A 172 1.06 3.46 -7.43
N PRO A 173 0.32 4.45 -7.96
CA PRO A 173 -0.68 4.21 -8.99
C PRO A 173 -0.05 3.99 -10.37
N LEU A 174 -0.45 2.91 -11.06
CA LEU A 174 0.06 2.55 -12.38
C LEU A 174 -0.89 2.96 -13.50
N PHE A 175 -2.18 2.68 -13.31
CA PHE A 175 -3.25 3.01 -14.25
C PHE A 175 -4.41 3.56 -13.43
N VAL A 176 -4.82 4.81 -13.68
CA VAL A 176 -5.82 5.53 -12.88
C VAL A 176 -6.85 6.22 -13.78
N PRO A 177 -8.07 5.67 -13.87
CA PRO A 177 -9.18 6.34 -14.53
C PRO A 177 -9.61 7.62 -13.78
N PRO A 178 -10.29 8.57 -14.46
CA PRO A 178 -10.91 9.70 -13.78
C PRO A 178 -11.88 9.28 -12.68
N GLY A 179 -11.94 10.04 -11.59
CA GLY A 179 -12.86 9.79 -10.48
C GLY A 179 -12.41 8.70 -9.49
N CYS A 180 -11.18 8.19 -9.61
CA CYS A 180 -10.61 7.26 -8.64
C CYS A 180 -9.81 7.97 -7.54
N GLY A 181 -9.94 7.51 -6.31
CA GLY A 181 -9.24 8.09 -5.17
C GLY A 181 -9.51 7.35 -3.86
N ILE A 182 -8.99 7.92 -2.79
CA ILE A 182 -9.09 7.39 -1.43
C ILE A 182 -9.39 8.51 -0.44
N ARG A 183 -10.18 8.19 0.58
CA ARG A 183 -10.40 9.06 1.74
C ARG A 183 -9.76 8.41 2.97
N VAL A 184 -8.90 9.17 3.64
CA VAL A 184 -8.25 8.79 4.89
C VAL A 184 -8.59 9.86 5.93
N ALA A 185 -9.23 9.44 7.02
CA ALA A 185 -9.87 10.34 7.98
C ALA A 185 -10.82 11.36 7.29
N ASP A 186 -10.55 12.66 7.46
CA ASP A 186 -11.30 13.79 6.89
C ASP A 186 -10.74 14.30 5.55
N GLN A 187 -9.74 13.64 4.98
CA GLN A 187 -9.06 14.07 3.77
C GLN A 187 -9.27 13.09 2.61
N THR A 188 -9.64 13.62 1.44
CA THR A 188 -9.78 12.85 0.20
C THR A 188 -8.67 13.25 -0.79
N ARG A 189 -8.03 12.25 -1.41
CA ARG A 189 -7.03 12.43 -2.45
C ARG A 189 -7.36 11.55 -3.66
N SER A 190 -7.22 12.12 -4.86
CA SER A 190 -7.21 11.34 -6.09
C SER A 190 -5.85 10.68 -6.26
N TRP A 191 -5.84 9.46 -6.82
CA TRP A 191 -4.58 8.87 -7.25
C TRP A 191 -4.10 9.57 -8.52
N LYS A 192 -2.78 9.69 -8.66
CA LYS A 192 -2.12 10.18 -9.87
C LYS A 192 -1.12 9.13 -10.30
N GLU A 193 -1.15 8.80 -11.58
CA GLU A 193 -0.24 7.81 -12.13
C GLU A 193 1.22 8.22 -11.92
N GLY A 194 2.04 7.28 -11.45
CA GLY A 194 3.47 7.52 -11.23
C GLY A 194 3.82 8.41 -10.03
N GLU A 195 2.85 8.83 -9.20
CA GLU A 195 3.10 9.61 -7.98
C GLU A 195 2.77 8.78 -6.73
N CYS A 196 3.73 8.61 -5.83
CA CYS A 196 3.50 7.89 -4.57
C CYS A 196 2.49 8.64 -3.68
N LEU A 197 1.58 7.89 -3.04
CA LEU A 197 0.70 8.38 -1.98
C LEU A 197 0.93 7.56 -0.71
N ILE A 198 1.40 8.21 0.35
CA ILE A 198 1.69 7.57 1.64
C ILE A 198 0.56 7.88 2.63
N LEU A 199 -0.06 6.85 3.18
CA LEU A 199 -1.17 6.94 4.12
C LEU A 199 -0.94 6.08 5.37
N ASP A 200 -1.55 6.50 6.47
CA ASP A 200 -1.59 5.83 7.78
C ASP A 200 -2.92 5.08 7.95
#